data_AF-D3T183-F1
#
_entry.id   AF-D3T183-F1
#
_cell.length_a   1.000
_cell.length_b   1.000
_cell.length_c   1.000
_cell.angle_alpha   90.00
_cell.angle_beta   90.00
_cell.angle_gamma   90.00
#
_symmetry.space_group_name_H-M   'P 1'
#
loop_
_entity.id
_entity.type
_entity.pdbx_description
1 polymer ?
#
loop_
_entity_poly.entity_id
_entity_poly.type
_entity_poly.pdbx_seq_one_letter_code
_entity_poly.pdbx_strand_id
1 'polypeptide(L)' 'MDDAPARKISHDEFDPYGTLALIVLYFIILILMWAFTYFVEFVGNAPTPMIVL' A
#
# COMPACT_ATOMS: atom_id res chain seq x y z
N MET A 1 29.34 -32.59 -1.66
CA MET A 1 28.47 -31.45 -1.31
C MET A 1 27.71 -31.16 -2.59
N ASP A 2 26.45 -31.58 -2.65
CA ASP A 2 25.66 -31.49 -3.87
C ASP A 2 25.13 -30.06 -4.01
N ASP A 3 25.80 -29.26 -4.83
CA ASP A 3 25.28 -28.00 -5.35
C ASP A 3 24.13 -28.32 -6.32
N ALA A 4 22.92 -28.51 -5.77
CA ALA A 4 21.72 -28.67 -6.60
C ALA A 4 21.56 -27.42 -7.48
N PRO A 5 21.40 -27.54 -8.82
CA PRO A 5 21.33 -26.39 -9.70
C PRO A 5 20.12 -25.53 -9.33
N ALA A 6 20.33 -24.24 -9.12
CA ALA A 6 19.25 -23.28 -8.94
C ALA A 6 18.32 -23.35 -10.17
N ARG A 7 17.14 -23.96 -9.99
CA ARG A 7 16.14 -24.11 -11.06
C ARG A 7 15.74 -22.72 -11.55
N LYS A 8 16.02 -22.41 -12.81
CA LYS A 8 15.55 -21.19 -13.46
C LYS A 8 14.03 -21.30 -13.63
N ILE A 9 13.28 -20.47 -12.91
CA ILE A 9 11.81 -20.36 -13.06
C ILE A 9 11.51 -19.68 -14.41
N SER A 10 10.58 -20.20 -15.20
CA SER A 10 10.05 -19.47 -16.37
C SER A 10 9.10 -18.36 -15.90
N HIS A 11 8.95 -17.30 -16.68
CA HIS A 11 8.00 -16.22 -16.38
C HIS A 11 6.55 -16.73 -16.32
N ASP A 12 6.22 -17.79 -17.07
CA ASP A 12 4.88 -18.40 -17.08
C ASP A 12 4.55 -19.16 -15.78
N GLU A 13 5.57 -19.50 -14.97
CA GLU A 13 5.40 -20.14 -13.67
C GLU A 13 5.19 -19.11 -12.54
N PHE A 14 5.40 -17.83 -12.82
CA PHE A 14 5.21 -16.77 -11.84
C PHE A 14 3.74 -16.31 -11.81
N ASP A 15 3.05 -16.63 -10.71
CA ASP A 15 1.69 -16.16 -10.46
C ASP A 15 1.70 -14.98 -9.46
N PRO A 16 1.46 -13.74 -9.92
CA PRO A 16 1.52 -12.55 -9.07
C PRO A 16 0.25 -12.30 -8.24
N TYR A 17 -0.79 -13.15 -8.29
CA TYR A 17 -2.05 -12.86 -7.59
C TYR A 17 -1.86 -12.64 -6.08
N GLY A 18 -0.95 -13.38 -5.43
CA GLY A 18 -0.64 -13.21 -4.01
C GLY A 18 -0.02 -11.84 -3.71
N THR A 19 0.99 -11.43 -4.48
CA THR A 19 1.62 -10.11 -4.33
C THR A 19 0.64 -8.98 -4.65
N LEU A 20 -0.18 -9.15 -5.69
CA LEU A 20 -1.23 -8.19 -6.05
C LEU A 20 -2.25 -8.02 -4.92
N ALA A 21 -2.70 -9.11 -4.30
CA ALA A 21 -3.62 -9.06 -3.18
C ALA A 21 -3.04 -8.27 -1.99
N LEU A 22 -1.76 -8.47 -1.68
CA LEU A 22 -1.07 -7.72 -0.62
C LEU A 22 -0.99 -6.22 -0.94
N ILE A 23 -0.67 -5.86 -2.18
CA ILE A 23 -0.62 -4.46 -2.62
C ILE A 23 -2.00 -3.81 -2.51
N VAL A 24 -3.05 -4.48 -2.99
CA VAL A 24 -4.43 -3.96 -2.95
C VAL A 24 -4.89 -3.78 -1.50
N LEU A 25 -4.63 -4.77 -0.64
CA LEU A 25 -4.96 -4.69 0.78
C LEU A 25 -4.26 -3.50 1.45
N TYR A 26 -2.96 -3.34 1.20
CA TYR A 26 -2.18 -2.21 1.71
C TYR A 26 -2.74 -0.86 1.23
N PHE A 27 -3.08 -0.76 -0.06
CA PHE A 27 -3.64 0.45 -0.64
C PHE A 27 -5.00 0.82 -0.03
N ILE A 28 -5.86 -0.17 0.22
CA ILE A 28 -7.14 0.04 0.92
C ILE A 28 -6.90 0.60 2.32
N ILE A 29 -5.95 0.03 3.07
CA ILE A 29 -5.59 0.53 4.41
C ILE A 29 -5.13 1.99 4.35
N LEU A 30 -4.29 2.34 3.38
CA LEU A 30 -3.84 3.73 3.19
C LEU A 30 -4.99 4.69 2.90
N ILE A 31 -5.92 4.32 2.01
CA ILE A 31 -7.10 5.14 1.71
C ILE A 31 -7.97 5.32 2.95
N LEU A 32 -8.21 4.24 3.71
CA LEU A 32 -9.02 4.29 4.92
C LEU A 32 -8.38 5.19 5.98
N MET A 33 -7.08 5.05 6.20
CA MET A 33 -6.34 5.90 7.14
C MET A 33 -6.36 7.36 6.70
N TRP A 34 -6.10 7.63 5.42
CA TRP A 34 -6.13 8.99 4.87
C TRP A 34 -7.52 9.63 5.00
N ALA A 35 -8.58 8.91 4.64
CA ALA A 35 -9.94 9.39 4.76
C ALA A 35 -10.33 9.62 6.23
N PHE A 36 -9.89 8.75 7.14
CA PHE A 36 -10.10 8.90 8.57
C PHE A 36 -9.39 10.14 9.13
N THR A 37 -8.12 10.36 8.81
CA THR A 37 -7.40 11.57 9.24
C THR A 37 -8.02 12.83 8.66
N TYR A 38 -8.43 12.80 7.39
CA TYR A 38 -9.13 13.91 6.76
C TYR A 38 -10.44 14.22 7.50
N PHE A 39 -11.21 13.20 7.86
CA PHE A 39 -12.44 13.36 8.63
C PHE A 39 -12.16 14.05 9.97
N VAL A 40 -11.18 13.53 10.73
CA VAL A 40 -10.80 14.08 12.04
C VAL A 40 -10.35 15.55 11.95
N GLU A 41 -9.63 15.92 10.91
CA GLU A 41 -9.05 17.26 10.78
C GLU A 41 -10.02 18.29 10.18
N PHE A 42 -10.82 17.89 9.19
CA PHE A 42 -11.57 18.84 8.33
C PHE A 42 -13.09 18.74 8.46
N VAL A 43 -13.64 17.77 9.20
CA VAL A 43 -15.09 17.71 9.44
C VAL A 43 -15.45 18.61 10.62
N GLY A 44 -16.10 19.74 10.32
CA GLY A 44 -16.58 20.70 11.30
C GLY A 44 -15.63 21.85 11.62
N ASN A 45 -14.43 21.89 11.02
CA ASN A 45 -13.47 22.98 11.14
C ASN A 45 -12.91 23.38 9.77
N ALA A 46 -12.76 24.68 9.50
CA ALA A 46 -12.07 25.14 8.29
C ALA A 46 -10.57 24.79 8.37
N PRO A 47 -9.88 24.52 7.25
CA PRO A 47 -8.44 24.30 7.25
C PRO A 47 -7.76 25.50 7.91
N THR A 48 -7.18 25.34 9.09
CA THR A 48 -6.40 26.41 9.73
C THR A 48 -5.20 26.67 8.83
N PRO A 49 -5.10 27.82 8.14
CA PRO A 49 -3.88 28.14 7.43
C PRO A 49 -2.78 28.32 8.49
N MET A 50 -1.83 27.39 8.55
CA MET A 50 -0.63 27.54 9.36
C MET A 50 0.29 28.55 8.68
N ILE A 51 -0.05 29.84 8.76
CA ILE A 51 0.84 31.00 8.70
C ILE A 51 -0.05 32.24 8.77
N VAL A 52 0.00 32.91 9.92
CA VAL A 52 -0.34 34.33 10.01
C VAL A 52 1.01 35.03 10.02
N LEU A 53 1.39 35.60 8.86
CA LEU A 53 2.53 36.53 8.77
C LEU A 53 2.20 37.82 9.53
#